data_AF-A0A0H4WVZ5-F1
#
_entry.id   AF-A0A0H4WVZ5-F1
#
_cell.length_a   1.000
_cell.length_b   1.000
_cell.length_c   1.000
_cell.angle_alpha   90.00
_cell.angle_beta   90.00
_cell.angle_gamma   90.00
#
_symmetry.space_group_name_H-M   'P 1'
#
loop_
_entity.id
_entity.type
_entity.pdbx_description
1 polymer ?
#
loop_
_entity_poly.entity_id
_entity_poly.type
_entity_poly.pdbx_seq_one_letter_code
_entity_poly.pdbx_strand_id
1 'polypeptide(L)'
;MTWTRTGNLCEPLYLWLSSDGTCNRAPAATDRTLLQIASGDTTTMSGTLSLRASEALAATGQTCESQTTEKSFRLCASTNRFVGDIIGTTCQDSVSSIGTPTIDLVYDPEPPPVPPAPAVTGLDSALSATVTVPTGATLMAVEVLSLVAGEDGGTGTGEPLVSKEQTAANTTFRLDGLENGVEYAVRAIAIDAAGNRSQPSEVTRGTPIASEGFYGGYVGAGGAETGGCTAAGGGITGCAVLASLGIWLSSRRKRS
;
A
#
# COMPACT_ATOMS: atom_id res chain seq x y z
N MET A 1 0.54 -21.84 4.25
CA MET A 1 1.54 -21.50 5.29
C MET A 1 2.39 -22.73 5.60
N THR A 2 3.61 -22.55 6.11
CA THR A 2 4.44 -23.64 6.64
C THR A 2 4.38 -23.63 8.16
N TRP A 3 4.46 -24.79 8.79
CA TRP A 3 4.58 -24.94 10.23
C TRP A 3 5.76 -25.84 10.55
N THR A 4 6.35 -25.65 11.73
CA THR A 4 7.38 -26.52 12.27
C THR A 4 7.13 -26.67 13.77
N ARG A 5 7.25 -27.89 14.27
CA ARG A 5 7.14 -28.22 15.69
C ARG A 5 8.42 -28.91 16.13
N THR A 6 8.89 -28.56 17.32
CA THR A 6 9.94 -29.28 18.04
C THR A 6 9.42 -29.67 19.42
N GLY A 7 9.70 -30.89 19.86
CA GLY A 7 9.34 -31.38 21.20
C GLY A 7 8.34 -32.53 21.21
N ASN A 8 8.30 -33.19 22.37
CA ASN A 8 7.44 -34.34 22.63
C ASN A 8 5.99 -33.90 22.89
N LEU A 9 5.04 -34.74 22.48
CA LEU A 9 3.61 -34.57 22.70
C LEU A 9 3.12 -35.66 23.67
N CYS A 10 2.47 -35.28 24.76
CA CYS A 10 1.78 -36.24 25.63
C CYS A 10 0.38 -36.58 25.11
N GLU A 11 -0.29 -35.62 24.48
CA GLU A 11 -1.59 -35.77 23.83
C GLU A 11 -1.51 -35.31 22.37
N PRO A 12 -2.49 -35.66 21.50
CA PRO A 12 -2.49 -35.19 20.13
C PRO A 12 -2.43 -33.66 20.04
N LEU A 13 -1.67 -33.16 19.06
CA LEU A 13 -1.64 -31.75 18.71
C LEU A 13 -2.66 -31.49 17.62
N TYR A 14 -3.54 -30.53 17.86
CA TYR A 14 -4.52 -30.06 16.89
C TYR A 14 -4.07 -28.72 16.32
N LEU A 15 -4.03 -28.61 14.99
CA LEU A 15 -4.01 -27.34 14.27
C LEU A 15 -5.40 -27.12 13.70
N TRP A 16 -6.03 -26.00 14.06
CA TRP A 16 -7.44 -25.75 13.79
C TRP A 16 -7.73 -24.26 13.71
N LEU A 17 -8.84 -23.92 13.05
CA LEU A 17 -9.37 -22.55 13.00
C LEU A 17 -10.45 -22.38 14.05
N SER A 18 -10.19 -21.49 14.99
CA SER A 18 -11.13 -21.08 16.03
C SER A 18 -12.10 -20.04 15.49
N SER A 19 -13.39 -20.35 15.62
CA SER A 19 -14.50 -19.46 15.25
C SER A 19 -14.85 -18.43 16.34
N ASP A 20 -14.33 -18.62 17.55
CA ASP A 20 -14.52 -17.75 18.73
C ASP A 20 -13.25 -16.96 19.13
N GLY A 21 -12.15 -17.14 18.40
CA GLY A 21 -10.85 -16.49 18.64
C GLY A 21 -10.05 -17.08 19.81
N THR A 22 -10.52 -18.14 20.47
CA THR A 22 -9.86 -18.77 21.62
C THR A 22 -9.07 -20.02 21.22
N CYS A 23 -7.82 -20.13 21.70
CA CYS A 23 -6.92 -21.24 21.40
C CYS A 23 -6.59 -22.14 22.60
N ASN A 24 -7.21 -21.91 23.77
CA ASN A 24 -6.91 -22.62 25.02
C ASN A 24 -7.82 -23.84 25.24
N ARG A 25 -8.29 -24.45 24.16
CA ARG A 25 -9.18 -25.61 24.17
C ARG A 25 -8.92 -26.53 23.00
N ALA A 26 -9.52 -27.72 23.05
CA ALA A 26 -9.63 -28.59 21.89
C ALA A 26 -10.66 -28.01 20.89
N PRO A 27 -10.54 -28.34 19.59
CA PRO A 27 -11.49 -27.91 18.56
C PRO A 27 -12.92 -28.39 18.90
N ALA A 28 -13.91 -27.51 18.78
CA ALA A 28 -15.33 -27.85 18.93
C ALA A 28 -15.97 -28.14 17.56
N ALA A 29 -17.23 -28.55 17.56
CA ALA A 29 -17.97 -28.86 16.33
C ALA A 29 -18.11 -27.67 15.36
N THR A 30 -18.08 -26.44 15.88
CA THR A 30 -18.14 -25.20 15.08
C THR A 30 -16.78 -24.76 14.52
N ASP A 31 -15.72 -25.48 14.89
CA ASP A 31 -14.35 -25.14 14.52
C ASP A 31 -13.83 -26.08 13.43
N ARG A 32 -12.95 -25.57 12.59
CA ARG A 32 -12.36 -26.37 11.51
C ARG A 32 -11.03 -26.96 11.95
N THR A 33 -10.99 -28.26 12.18
CA THR A 33 -9.73 -28.99 12.35
C THR A 33 -9.04 -29.11 11.00
N LEU A 34 -7.79 -28.66 10.90
CA LEU A 34 -7.01 -28.68 9.68
C LEU A 34 -5.99 -29.82 9.67
N LEU A 35 -5.36 -30.08 10.81
CA LEU A 35 -4.41 -31.16 10.98
C LEU A 35 -4.46 -31.66 12.43
N GLN A 36 -4.37 -32.98 12.59
CA GLN A 36 -4.19 -33.64 13.87
C GLN A 36 -2.92 -34.48 13.81
N ILE A 37 -2.07 -34.32 14.82
CA ILE A 37 -0.82 -35.07 14.96
C ILE A 37 -0.93 -35.92 16.22
N ALA A 38 -0.74 -37.23 16.10
CA ALA A 38 -0.86 -38.15 17.23
C ALA A 38 0.25 -37.96 18.28
N SER A 39 -0.01 -38.37 19.52
CA SER A 39 1.02 -38.47 20.55
C SER A 39 2.04 -39.56 20.19
N GLY A 40 3.32 -39.31 20.49
CA GLY A 40 4.43 -40.22 20.15
C GLY A 40 5.07 -40.03 18.78
N ASP A 41 4.57 -39.10 17.96
CA ASP A 41 5.19 -38.74 16.68
C ASP A 41 6.50 -37.94 16.90
N THR A 42 7.45 -38.07 15.96
CA THR A 42 8.86 -37.65 16.09
C THR A 42 9.13 -36.26 16.68
N THR A 43 10.30 -36.06 17.29
CA THR A 43 10.71 -34.85 18.03
C THR A 43 10.73 -33.57 17.19
N THR A 44 10.72 -33.67 15.86
CA THR A 44 10.66 -32.51 14.96
C THR A 44 9.86 -32.85 13.72
N MET A 45 8.80 -32.07 13.47
CA MET A 45 7.95 -32.22 12.29
C MET A 45 7.75 -30.86 11.63
N SER A 46 7.65 -30.86 10.31
CA SER A 46 7.28 -29.67 9.55
C SER A 46 6.30 -30.06 8.44
N GLY A 47 5.49 -29.10 8.02
CA GLY A 47 4.52 -29.34 6.97
C GLY A 47 3.93 -28.05 6.43
N THR A 48 3.10 -28.19 5.41
CA THR A 48 2.34 -27.09 4.83
C THR A 48 0.87 -27.21 5.21
N LEU A 49 0.29 -26.10 5.66
CA LEU A 49 -1.13 -25.97 5.95
C LEU A 49 -1.77 -25.09 4.88
N SER A 50 -2.84 -25.59 4.28
CA SER A 50 -3.68 -24.83 3.36
C SER A 50 -4.87 -24.26 4.14
N LEU A 51 -5.04 -22.95 4.09
CA LEU A 51 -6.16 -22.25 4.70
C LEU A 51 -7.10 -21.80 3.58
N ARG A 52 -8.36 -22.21 3.63
CA ARG A 52 -9.39 -21.79 2.68
C ARG A 52 -10.55 -21.17 3.45
N ALA A 53 -10.88 -19.92 3.11
CA ALA A 53 -11.98 -19.20 3.74
C ALA A 53 -13.32 -19.96 3.60
N SER A 54 -13.55 -20.60 2.45
CA SER A 54 -14.75 -21.42 2.22
C SER A 54 -14.87 -22.60 3.18
N GLU A 55 -13.77 -23.27 3.53
CA GLU A 55 -13.78 -24.38 4.48
C GLU A 55 -13.95 -23.91 5.93
N ALA A 56 -13.41 -22.74 6.26
CA ALA A 56 -13.58 -22.11 7.57
C ALA A 56 -15.05 -21.71 7.79
N LEU A 57 -15.67 -21.09 6.78
CA LEU A 57 -17.08 -20.69 6.81
C LEU A 57 -18.01 -21.90 6.86
N ALA A 58 -17.72 -22.96 6.09
CA ALA A 58 -18.52 -24.19 6.09
C ALA A 58 -18.58 -24.86 7.47
N ALA A 59 -17.51 -24.78 8.28
CA ALA A 59 -17.50 -25.30 9.65
C ALA A 59 -18.48 -24.55 10.58
N THR A 60 -18.82 -23.30 10.23
CA THR A 60 -19.86 -22.50 10.93
C THR A 60 -21.24 -22.61 10.28
N GLY A 61 -21.40 -23.48 9.27
CA GLY A 61 -22.65 -23.63 8.51
C GLY A 61 -22.93 -22.49 7.52
N GLN A 62 -21.94 -21.66 7.23
CA GLN A 62 -22.06 -20.51 6.32
C GLN A 62 -21.31 -20.74 5.01
N THR A 63 -21.69 -20.03 3.96
CA THR A 63 -20.99 -19.98 2.67
C THR A 63 -20.50 -18.57 2.40
N CYS A 64 -19.65 -18.40 1.39
CA CYS A 64 -19.23 -17.06 0.96
C CYS A 64 -20.42 -16.20 0.50
N GLU A 65 -21.50 -16.83 0.02
CA GLU A 65 -22.71 -16.15 -0.47
C GLU A 65 -23.72 -15.84 0.64
N SER A 66 -23.76 -16.64 1.71
CA SER A 66 -24.67 -16.42 2.84
C SER A 66 -24.11 -15.47 3.89
N GLN A 67 -22.81 -15.18 3.84
CA GLN A 67 -22.19 -14.26 4.77
C GLN A 67 -22.34 -12.80 4.31
N THR A 68 -22.99 -12.00 5.16
CA THR A 68 -23.19 -10.56 4.99
C THR A 68 -22.45 -9.74 6.05
N THR A 69 -21.66 -10.38 6.92
CA THR A 69 -20.96 -9.75 8.05
C THR A 69 -19.52 -10.20 8.13
N GLU A 70 -18.66 -9.34 8.67
CA GLU A 70 -17.26 -9.68 8.94
C GLU A 70 -17.17 -10.89 9.87
N LYS A 71 -16.32 -11.86 9.50
CA LYS A 71 -16.03 -13.03 10.32
C LYS A 71 -14.53 -13.27 10.38
N SER A 72 -14.00 -13.26 11.60
CA SER A 72 -12.61 -13.60 11.88
C SER A 72 -12.48 -15.02 12.42
N PHE A 73 -11.45 -15.71 11.97
CA PHE A 73 -11.05 -17.02 12.45
C PHE A 73 -9.60 -16.97 12.90
N ARG A 74 -9.31 -17.44 14.11
CA ARG A 74 -7.93 -17.51 14.60
C ARG A 74 -7.34 -18.87 14.34
N LEU A 75 -6.15 -18.92 13.75
CA LEU A 75 -5.40 -20.16 13.69
C LEU A 75 -4.84 -20.51 15.05
N CYS A 76 -5.25 -21.66 15.56
CA CYS A 76 -4.85 -22.20 16.83
C CYS A 76 -4.03 -23.48 16.64
N ALA A 77 -2.99 -23.63 17.45
CA ALA A 77 -2.29 -24.88 17.65
C ALA A 77 -2.38 -25.20 19.14
N SER A 78 -3.12 -26.26 19.49
CA SER A 78 -3.42 -26.57 20.88
C SER A 78 -3.16 -28.02 21.23
N THR A 79 -2.55 -28.22 22.40
CA THR A 79 -2.27 -29.53 22.98
C THR A 79 -2.03 -29.38 24.47
N ASN A 80 -2.04 -30.51 25.17
CA ASN A 80 -1.70 -30.59 26.58
C ASN A 80 -0.17 -30.57 26.72
N ARG A 81 0.33 -29.79 27.68
CA ARG A 81 1.77 -29.66 27.91
C ARG A 81 2.23 -30.70 28.93
N PHE A 82 3.50 -31.07 28.81
CA PHE A 82 4.21 -31.72 29.90
C PHE A 82 4.46 -30.72 31.02
N VAL A 83 4.15 -31.11 32.25
CA VAL A 83 4.53 -30.39 33.46
C VAL A 83 5.52 -31.28 34.21
N GLY A 84 6.70 -30.73 34.52
CA GLY A 84 7.67 -31.39 35.37
C GLY A 84 7.40 -31.06 36.83
N ASP A 85 7.27 -32.08 37.66
CA ASP A 85 7.28 -31.97 39.11
C ASP A 85 8.50 -32.74 39.68
N ILE A 86 8.76 -32.58 40.97
CA ILE A 86 9.86 -33.23 41.71
C ILE A 86 9.82 -34.77 41.63
N ILE A 87 8.69 -35.35 41.22
CA ILE A 87 8.42 -36.80 41.14
C ILE A 87 8.37 -37.36 39.71
N GLY A 88 8.53 -36.51 38.68
CA GLY A 88 8.53 -36.93 37.27
C GLY A 88 7.86 -35.94 36.33
N THR A 89 7.69 -36.31 35.06
CA THR A 89 6.98 -35.51 34.06
C THR A 89 5.60 -36.09 33.81
N THR A 90 4.55 -35.29 34.02
CA THR A 90 3.15 -35.67 33.76
C THR A 90 2.55 -34.80 32.66
N CYS A 91 1.49 -35.26 32.02
CA CYS A 91 0.73 -34.44 31.09
C CYS A 91 -0.28 -33.60 31.89
N GLN A 92 -0.35 -32.31 31.60
CA GLN A 92 -1.33 -31.40 32.20
C GLN A 92 -2.72 -31.70 31.63
N ASP A 93 -3.78 -31.62 32.45
CA ASP A 93 -5.15 -31.85 31.96
C ASP A 93 -5.72 -30.68 31.14
N SER A 94 -5.09 -29.50 31.22
CA SER A 94 -5.55 -28.32 30.49
C SER A 94 -4.84 -28.13 29.16
N VAL A 95 -5.64 -27.91 28.11
CA VAL A 95 -5.15 -27.56 26.78
C VAL A 95 -4.58 -26.15 26.79
N SER A 96 -3.44 -25.95 26.13
CA SER A 96 -2.82 -24.64 25.97
C SER A 96 -2.54 -24.33 24.50
N SER A 97 -2.64 -23.06 24.13
CA SER A 97 -2.11 -22.60 22.84
C SER A 97 -0.58 -22.66 22.85
N ILE A 98 0.01 -23.23 21.82
CA ILE A 98 1.47 -23.41 21.67
C ILE A 98 2.03 -22.81 20.37
N GLY A 99 1.17 -22.20 19.54
CA GLY A 99 1.54 -21.66 18.23
C GLY A 99 1.89 -20.17 18.26
N THR A 100 2.95 -19.78 17.53
CA THR A 100 3.26 -18.39 17.17
C THR A 100 3.72 -18.34 15.71
N PRO A 101 3.49 -17.25 14.97
CA PRO A 101 2.73 -16.05 15.35
C PRO A 101 1.21 -16.29 15.39
N THR A 102 0.46 -15.34 15.95
CA THR A 102 -1.00 -15.33 15.83
C THR A 102 -1.36 -15.01 14.39
N ILE A 103 -2.06 -15.92 13.72
CA ILE A 103 -2.55 -15.74 12.35
C ILE A 103 -4.07 -15.69 12.43
N ASP A 104 -4.65 -14.55 12.06
CA ASP A 104 -6.09 -14.37 11.98
C ASP A 104 -6.50 -14.33 10.49
N LEU A 105 -7.47 -15.16 10.12
CA LEU A 105 -8.12 -15.18 8.81
C LEU A 105 -9.41 -14.36 8.94
N VAL A 106 -9.43 -13.18 8.35
CA VAL A 106 -10.61 -12.31 8.34
C VAL A 106 -11.30 -12.43 6.98
N TYR A 107 -12.59 -12.75 7.01
CA TYR A 107 -13.48 -12.69 5.86
C TYR A 107 -14.38 -11.46 6.03
N ASP A 108 -14.20 -10.48 5.15
CA ASP A 108 -15.04 -9.28 5.10
C ASP A 108 -15.70 -9.20 3.72
N PRO A 109 -17.03 -9.34 3.62
CA PRO A 109 -17.75 -9.19 2.36
C PRO A 109 -18.26 -7.75 2.14
N GLU A 110 -18.18 -6.85 3.12
CA GLU A 110 -18.78 -5.52 3.04
C GLU A 110 -17.76 -4.52 2.47
N PRO A 111 -18.05 -3.86 1.33
CA PRO A 111 -17.17 -2.83 0.81
C PRO A 111 -17.10 -1.62 1.75
N PRO A 112 -15.95 -0.91 1.78
CA PRO A 112 -15.85 0.32 2.55
C PRO A 112 -16.82 1.39 2.01
N PRO A 113 -17.21 2.37 2.85
CA PRO A 113 -18.07 3.46 2.43
C PRO A 113 -17.49 4.24 1.24
N VAL A 114 -18.38 4.82 0.43
CA VAL A 114 -18.00 5.64 -0.73
C VAL A 114 -17.19 6.85 -0.25
N PRO A 115 -15.97 7.07 -0.79
CA PRO A 115 -15.18 8.23 -0.42
C PRO A 115 -15.82 9.52 -0.95
N PRO A 116 -15.67 10.66 -0.24
CA PRO A 116 -16.03 11.96 -0.78
C PRO A 116 -15.26 12.31 -2.06
N ALA A 117 -15.79 13.27 -2.83
CA ALA A 117 -15.13 13.77 -4.04
C ALA A 117 -13.70 14.28 -3.74
N PRO A 118 -12.68 13.88 -4.54
CA PRO A 118 -11.31 14.32 -4.33
C PRO A 118 -11.12 15.81 -4.64
N ALA A 119 -10.32 16.52 -3.86
CA ALA A 119 -9.91 17.88 -4.21
C ALA A 119 -8.78 17.83 -5.26
N VAL A 120 -9.03 18.35 -6.45
CA VAL A 120 -8.08 18.29 -7.57
C VAL A 120 -7.43 19.65 -7.82
N THR A 121 -6.12 19.65 -8.02
CA THR A 121 -5.32 20.83 -8.35
C THR A 121 -4.48 20.55 -9.59
N GLY A 122 -4.47 21.51 -10.53
CA GLY A 122 -3.66 21.44 -11.74
C GLY A 122 -2.17 21.59 -11.44
N LEU A 123 -1.35 20.71 -11.99
CA LEU A 123 0.10 20.81 -12.01
C LEU A 123 0.62 20.76 -13.45
N ASP A 124 1.92 20.97 -13.65
CA ASP A 124 2.54 20.84 -14.96
C ASP A 124 2.53 19.39 -15.44
N SER A 125 1.78 19.14 -16.50
CA SER A 125 1.56 17.82 -17.11
C SER A 125 1.07 16.77 -16.12
N ALA A 126 0.42 17.22 -15.03
CA ALA A 126 -0.02 16.37 -13.93
C ALA A 126 -1.23 16.96 -13.20
N LEU A 127 -1.95 16.12 -12.44
CA LEU A 127 -2.95 16.55 -11.47
C LEU A 127 -2.53 16.09 -10.07
N SER A 128 -2.72 16.95 -9.07
CA SER A 128 -2.62 16.58 -7.67
C SER A 128 -4.01 16.45 -7.07
N ALA A 129 -4.40 15.23 -6.74
CA ALA A 129 -5.68 14.90 -6.12
C ALA A 129 -5.48 14.58 -4.63
N THR A 130 -6.19 15.29 -3.76
CA THR A 130 -6.23 15.02 -2.33
C THR A 130 -7.54 14.33 -1.98
N VAL A 131 -7.47 13.16 -1.37
CA VAL A 131 -8.62 12.33 -1.01
C VAL A 131 -8.86 12.34 0.49
N THR A 132 -10.13 12.24 0.87
CA THR A 132 -10.54 11.96 2.25
C THR A 132 -10.77 10.45 2.40
N VAL A 133 -10.07 9.83 3.35
CA VAL A 133 -10.15 8.38 3.56
C VAL A 133 -11.41 8.04 4.37
N PRO A 134 -12.32 7.21 3.84
CA PRO A 134 -13.47 6.71 4.60
C PRO A 134 -13.04 5.65 5.63
N THR A 135 -13.86 5.42 6.65
CA THR A 135 -13.60 4.39 7.67
C THR A 135 -13.52 3.00 7.05
N GLY A 136 -12.58 2.17 7.52
CA GLY A 136 -12.40 0.80 7.01
C GLY A 136 -11.51 0.69 5.76
N ALA A 137 -11.18 1.80 5.10
CA ALA A 137 -10.26 1.79 3.97
C ALA A 137 -8.80 1.64 4.42
N THR A 138 -8.08 0.70 3.78
CA THR A 138 -6.63 0.48 3.97
C THR A 138 -5.83 1.03 2.79
N LEU A 139 -6.43 1.01 1.61
CA LEU A 139 -5.86 1.52 0.36
C LEU A 139 -6.86 2.51 -0.26
N MET A 140 -6.32 3.47 -1.01
CA MET A 140 -7.09 4.42 -1.80
C MET A 140 -6.59 4.37 -3.25
N ALA A 141 -7.51 4.28 -4.19
CA ALA A 141 -7.25 4.35 -5.62
C ALA A 141 -7.81 5.66 -6.17
N VAL A 142 -7.03 6.37 -6.98
CA VAL A 142 -7.50 7.55 -7.72
C VAL A 142 -7.34 7.28 -9.21
N GLU A 143 -8.45 7.48 -9.93
CA GLU A 143 -8.56 7.21 -11.36
C GLU A 143 -8.87 8.51 -12.11
N VAL A 144 -8.17 8.72 -13.23
CA VAL A 144 -8.36 9.83 -14.17
C VAL A 144 -8.99 9.28 -15.43
N LEU A 145 -10.10 9.88 -15.85
CA LEU A 145 -10.86 9.52 -17.05
C LEU A 145 -10.92 10.71 -18.00
N SER A 146 -11.12 10.42 -19.29
CA SER A 146 -11.52 11.45 -20.25
C SER A 146 -12.88 12.02 -19.85
N LEU A 147 -12.97 13.35 -19.82
CA LEU A 147 -14.22 14.04 -19.56
C LEU A 147 -15.03 14.11 -20.85
N VAL A 148 -16.28 13.62 -20.82
CA VAL A 148 -17.27 13.93 -21.86
C VAL A 148 -18.19 15.00 -21.32
N ALA A 149 -18.21 16.15 -21.99
CA ALA A 149 -19.08 17.26 -21.60
C ALA A 149 -20.56 16.82 -21.67
N GLY A 150 -21.29 17.10 -20.59
CA GLY A 150 -22.72 16.86 -20.46
C GLY A 150 -23.38 18.02 -19.72
N GLU A 151 -24.69 18.15 -19.82
CA GLU A 151 -25.46 19.28 -19.26
C GLU A 151 -25.29 19.41 -17.72
N ASP A 152 -25.04 18.30 -17.03
CA ASP A 152 -24.74 18.26 -15.58
C ASP A 152 -23.25 18.34 -15.24
N GLY A 153 -22.43 18.79 -16.20
CA GLY A 153 -21.00 18.94 -15.97
C GLY A 153 -20.11 17.77 -16.39
N GLY A 154 -20.67 16.88 -17.20
CA GLY A 154 -19.94 15.79 -17.84
C GLY A 154 -19.64 14.60 -16.96
N THR A 155 -19.49 13.45 -17.59
CA THR A 155 -19.15 12.18 -16.93
C THR A 155 -17.76 11.75 -17.37
N GLY A 156 -17.01 11.12 -16.45
CA GLY A 156 -15.82 10.38 -16.82
C GLY A 156 -16.23 9.12 -17.57
N THR A 157 -15.88 9.02 -18.86
CA THR A 157 -16.22 7.85 -19.68
C THR A 157 -14.95 7.11 -20.11
N GLY A 158 -15.07 5.80 -20.30
CA GLY A 158 -14.00 4.95 -20.82
C GLY A 158 -13.14 4.32 -19.72
N GLU A 159 -12.04 3.70 -20.16
CA GLU A 159 -11.01 3.15 -19.28
C GLU A 159 -10.21 4.28 -18.60
N PRO A 160 -9.72 4.08 -17.37
CA PRO A 160 -8.90 5.07 -16.70
C PRO A 160 -7.60 5.31 -17.49
N LEU A 161 -7.36 6.56 -17.87
CA LEU A 161 -6.12 7.01 -18.51
C LEU A 161 -4.93 6.84 -17.56
N VAL A 162 -5.15 7.19 -16.30
CA VAL A 162 -4.18 7.05 -15.21
C VAL A 162 -4.92 6.50 -14.01
N SER A 163 -4.37 5.46 -13.40
CA SER A 163 -4.85 4.93 -12.12
C SER A 163 -3.66 4.79 -11.17
N LYS A 164 -3.84 5.23 -9.93
CA LYS A 164 -2.82 5.13 -8.90
C LYS A 164 -3.44 4.68 -7.59
N GLU A 165 -2.89 3.61 -7.05
CA GLU A 165 -3.27 3.08 -5.74
C GLU A 165 -2.17 3.36 -4.72
N GLN A 166 -2.55 3.81 -3.52
CA GLN A 166 -1.63 4.08 -2.43
C GLN A 166 -2.26 3.67 -1.10
N THR A 167 -1.44 3.48 -0.07
CA THR A 167 -1.92 3.27 1.30
C THR A 167 -2.73 4.45 1.79
N ALA A 168 -3.82 4.19 2.53
CA ALA A 168 -4.67 5.21 3.15
C ALA A 168 -3.92 6.21 4.06
N ALA A 169 -2.70 5.87 4.51
CA ALA A 169 -1.82 6.82 5.21
C ALA A 169 -1.40 8.02 4.33
N ASN A 170 -1.41 7.87 3.00
CA ASN A 170 -1.08 8.91 2.03
C ASN A 170 -2.36 9.41 1.35
N THR A 171 -2.75 10.63 1.64
CA THR A 171 -4.00 11.23 1.12
C THR A 171 -3.80 12.05 -0.15
N THR A 172 -2.56 12.20 -0.63
CA THR A 172 -2.25 13.00 -1.82
C THR A 172 -1.72 12.12 -2.94
N PHE A 173 -2.33 12.29 -4.11
CA PHE A 173 -2.07 11.53 -5.33
C PHE A 173 -1.58 12.48 -6.41
N ARG A 174 -0.34 12.29 -6.84
CA ARG A 174 0.19 12.91 -8.05
C ARG A 174 -0.03 11.98 -9.24
N LEU A 175 -0.79 12.47 -10.22
CA LEU A 175 -1.22 11.81 -11.44
C LEU A 175 -0.48 12.46 -12.61
N ASP A 176 0.61 11.84 -13.06
CA ASP A 176 1.49 12.38 -14.11
C ASP A 176 1.09 11.88 -15.51
N GLY A 177 1.67 12.49 -16.56
CA GLY A 177 1.48 12.07 -17.95
C GLY A 177 0.19 12.58 -18.57
N LEU A 178 -0.35 13.67 -18.05
CA LEU A 178 -1.55 14.33 -18.54
C LEU A 178 -1.18 15.52 -19.44
N GLU A 179 -2.04 15.83 -20.41
CA GLU A 179 -1.81 16.94 -21.33
C GLU A 179 -2.27 18.27 -20.70
N ASN A 180 -1.40 19.28 -20.76
CA ASN A 180 -1.71 20.62 -20.26
C ASN A 180 -2.85 21.25 -21.06
N GLY A 181 -3.80 21.89 -20.36
CA GLY A 181 -4.96 22.54 -20.97
C GLY A 181 -6.13 21.61 -21.31
N VAL A 182 -6.00 20.29 -21.09
CA VAL A 182 -7.08 19.32 -21.27
C VAL A 182 -7.80 19.08 -19.95
N GLU A 183 -9.14 19.19 -19.94
CA GLU A 183 -9.94 18.93 -18.74
C GLU A 183 -10.19 17.42 -18.58
N TYR A 184 -9.89 16.89 -17.40
CA TYR A 184 -10.08 15.48 -17.06
C TYR A 184 -11.06 15.30 -15.89
N ALA A 185 -11.69 14.14 -15.86
CA ALA A 185 -12.52 13.67 -14.76
C ALA A 185 -11.68 12.84 -13.78
N VAL A 186 -11.72 13.17 -12.49
CA VAL A 186 -10.99 12.44 -11.44
C VAL A 186 -11.99 11.88 -10.42
N ARG A 187 -11.84 10.60 -10.08
CA ARG A 187 -12.64 9.93 -9.05
C ARG A 187 -11.75 9.15 -8.09
N ALA A 188 -12.22 8.95 -6.88
CA ALA A 188 -11.56 8.16 -5.84
C ALA A 188 -12.35 6.89 -5.54
N ILE A 189 -11.65 5.81 -5.21
CA ILE A 189 -12.20 4.52 -4.80
C ILE A 189 -11.47 4.10 -3.52
N ALA A 190 -12.21 3.70 -2.50
CA ALA A 190 -11.66 3.16 -1.27
C ALA A 190 -11.57 1.65 -1.36
N ILE A 191 -10.51 1.08 -0.79
CA ILE A 191 -10.27 -0.37 -0.77
C ILE A 191 -9.94 -0.77 0.67
N ASP A 192 -10.66 -1.75 1.21
CA ASP A 192 -10.44 -2.24 2.57
C ASP A 192 -9.23 -3.21 2.67
N ALA A 193 -9.03 -3.80 3.85
CA ALA A 193 -7.96 -4.78 4.06
C ALA A 193 -8.23 -6.14 3.39
N ALA A 194 -9.50 -6.46 3.11
CA ALA A 194 -9.93 -7.68 2.43
C ALA A 194 -9.86 -7.56 0.90
N GLY A 195 -9.68 -6.35 0.37
CA GLY A 195 -9.61 -6.04 -1.05
C GLY A 195 -10.97 -5.66 -1.67
N ASN A 196 -12.03 -5.44 -0.88
CA ASN A 196 -13.29 -4.97 -1.43
C ASN A 196 -13.17 -3.51 -1.85
N ARG A 197 -13.66 -3.19 -3.05
CA ARG A 197 -13.65 -1.83 -3.60
C ARG A 197 -14.99 -1.15 -3.35
N SER A 198 -14.97 0.08 -2.85
CA SER A 198 -16.17 0.90 -2.72
C SER A 198 -16.76 1.25 -4.09
N GLN A 199 -17.98 1.80 -4.11
CA GLN A 199 -18.40 2.57 -5.29
C GLN A 199 -17.45 3.77 -5.48
N PRO A 200 -17.24 4.23 -6.73
CA PRO A 200 -16.45 5.42 -6.98
C PRO A 200 -17.10 6.67 -6.39
N SER A 201 -16.27 7.63 -5.97
CA SER A 201 -16.73 8.95 -5.56
C SER A 201 -17.40 9.70 -6.71
N GLU A 202 -18.10 10.78 -6.36
CA GLU A 202 -18.44 11.83 -7.31
C GLU A 202 -17.19 12.32 -8.07
N VAL A 203 -17.40 12.69 -9.33
CA VAL A 203 -16.31 13.12 -10.22
C VAL A 203 -15.95 14.56 -9.92
N THR A 204 -14.64 14.82 -9.76
CA THR A 204 -14.09 16.17 -9.69
C THR A 204 -13.27 16.46 -10.94
N ARG A 205 -13.36 17.68 -11.45
CA ARG A 205 -12.63 18.09 -12.66
C ARG A 205 -11.28 18.68 -12.31
N GLY A 206 -10.32 18.42 -13.18
CA GLY A 206 -9.00 19.02 -13.09
C GLY A 206 -8.41 19.26 -14.48
N THR A 207 -7.81 20.42 -14.66
CA THR A 207 -7.06 20.78 -15.87
C THR A 207 -5.59 20.96 -15.49
N PRO A 208 -4.67 20.14 -16.01
CA PRO A 208 -3.24 20.38 -15.83
C PRO A 208 -2.86 21.72 -16.43
N ILE A 209 -1.99 22.45 -15.73
CA ILE A 209 -1.57 23.80 -16.12
C ILE A 209 -0.08 23.78 -16.40
N ALA A 210 0.31 24.25 -17.59
CA ALA A 210 1.72 24.41 -17.91
C ALA A 210 2.35 25.40 -16.91
N SER A 211 3.32 24.94 -16.12
CA SER A 211 4.15 25.88 -15.37
C SER A 211 5.14 26.46 -16.37
N GLU A 212 4.99 27.73 -16.70
CA GLU A 212 6.11 28.45 -17.29
C GLU A 212 7.16 28.54 -16.20
N GLY A 213 8.13 27.62 -16.23
CA GLY A 213 9.26 27.67 -15.32
C GLY A 213 9.89 29.05 -15.33
N PHE A 214 10.59 29.44 -14.26
CA PHE A 214 11.19 30.77 -14.13
C PHE A 214 11.91 31.25 -15.40
N TYR A 215 12.60 30.35 -16.10
CA TYR A 215 13.28 30.65 -17.36
C TYR A 215 12.32 30.89 -18.55
N GLY A 216 11.19 30.17 -18.64
CA GLY A 216 10.16 30.38 -19.66
C GLY A 216 9.50 31.76 -19.52
N GLY A 217 9.12 32.12 -18.29
CA GLY A 217 8.60 33.47 -18.02
C GLY A 217 9.66 34.56 -18.23
N TYR A 218 10.93 34.30 -17.88
CA TYR A 218 12.04 35.23 -18.14
C TYR A 218 12.27 35.46 -19.64
N VAL A 219 12.35 34.40 -20.44
CA VAL A 219 12.53 34.50 -21.91
C VAL A 219 11.29 35.11 -22.57
N GLY A 220 10.09 34.74 -22.14
CA GLY A 220 8.82 35.29 -22.62
C GLY A 220 8.63 36.78 -22.32
N ALA A 221 9.20 37.28 -21.22
CA ALA A 221 9.28 38.70 -20.88
C ALA A 221 10.38 39.46 -21.66
N GLY A 222 11.02 38.83 -22.64
CA GLY A 222 12.11 39.43 -23.43
C GLY A 222 13.49 39.33 -22.76
N GLY A 223 13.63 38.44 -21.78
CA GLY A 223 14.91 38.17 -21.13
C GLY A 223 15.92 37.54 -22.11
N ALA A 224 17.12 38.11 -22.17
CA ALA A 224 18.16 37.75 -23.12
C ALA A 224 19.41 37.24 -22.41
N GLU A 225 19.33 36.10 -21.72
CA GLU A 225 20.55 35.42 -21.22
C GLU A 225 21.20 34.63 -22.37
N THR A 226 22.05 35.30 -23.16
CA THR A 226 23.01 34.62 -24.05
C THR A 226 24.38 34.50 -23.36
N GLY A 227 24.41 34.03 -22.11
CA GLY A 227 25.56 34.28 -21.23
C GLY A 227 25.79 33.29 -20.10
N GLY A 228 25.89 31.99 -20.39
CA GLY A 228 26.66 31.12 -19.50
C GLY A 228 28.12 31.56 -19.48
N CYS A 229 28.85 31.34 -18.38
CA CYS A 229 30.29 31.66 -18.24
C CYS A 229 31.23 30.99 -19.28
N THR A 230 30.67 30.37 -20.33
CA THR A 230 31.35 29.75 -21.47
C THR A 230 30.76 30.15 -22.83
N ALA A 231 29.80 31.07 -22.91
CA ALA A 231 29.23 31.56 -24.18
C ALA A 231 30.16 32.57 -24.87
N ALA A 232 31.40 32.14 -25.14
CA ALA A 232 32.30 32.79 -26.07
C ALA A 232 31.94 32.37 -27.50
N GLY A 233 30.82 32.89 -27.99
CA GLY A 233 30.39 32.79 -29.39
C GLY A 233 30.46 34.15 -30.07
N GLY A 234 31.67 34.72 -30.18
CA GLY A 234 31.94 35.90 -31.00
C GLY A 234 32.60 37.04 -30.24
N GLY A 235 33.92 37.18 -30.40
CA GLY A 235 34.64 38.39 -29.99
C GLY A 235 35.81 38.13 -29.06
N ILE A 236 36.93 37.74 -29.66
CA ILE A 236 38.25 37.65 -29.02
C ILE A 236 38.74 39.07 -28.69
N THR A 237 38.10 39.79 -27.76
CA THR A 237 38.55 41.16 -27.39
C THR A 237 38.31 41.55 -25.93
N GLY A 238 37.79 40.66 -25.08
CA GLY A 238 37.61 40.95 -23.64
C GLY A 238 38.72 40.44 -22.71
N CYS A 239 39.42 39.36 -23.06
CA CYS A 239 40.40 38.72 -22.17
C CYS A 239 41.83 39.28 -22.29
N ALA A 240 42.09 40.24 -23.19
CA ALA A 240 43.42 40.82 -23.35
C ALA A 240 43.74 41.95 -22.34
N VAL A 241 42.73 42.54 -21.67
CA VAL A 241 42.97 43.64 -20.72
C VAL A 241 43.47 43.15 -19.36
N LEU A 242 43.08 41.95 -18.93
CA LEU A 242 43.58 41.39 -17.65
C LEU A 242 44.92 40.65 -17.77
N ALA A 243 45.28 40.16 -18.96
CA ALA A 243 46.61 39.58 -19.21
C ALA A 243 47.70 40.64 -19.46
N SER A 244 47.35 41.84 -19.96
CA SER A 244 48.31 42.92 -20.22
C SER A 244 48.74 43.68 -18.94
N LEU A 245 47.91 43.71 -17.89
CA LEU A 245 48.28 44.27 -16.58
C LEU A 245 49.23 43.36 -15.77
N GLY A 246 49.17 42.03 -15.95
CA GLY A 246 50.05 41.07 -15.27
C GLY A 246 51.49 41.06 -15.81
N ILE A 247 51.68 41.37 -17.10
CA ILE A 247 53.00 41.42 -17.74
C ILE A 247 53.73 42.74 -17.42
N TRP A 248 53.00 43.85 -17.22
CA TRP A 248 53.61 45.12 -16.86
C TRP A 248 54.07 45.18 -15.38
N LEU A 249 53.32 44.59 -14.44
CA LEU A 249 53.68 44.56 -13.02
C LEU A 249 54.80 43.55 -12.67
N SER A 250 55.01 42.50 -13.47
CA SER A 250 56.10 41.54 -13.27
C SER A 250 57.44 42.00 -13.87
N SER A 251 57.42 42.90 -14.86
CA SER A 251 58.64 43.48 -15.44
C SER A 251 59.31 44.56 -14.58
N ARG A 252 58.58 45.18 -13.63
CA ARG A 252 59.12 46.17 -12.68
C ARG A 252 59.73 45.58 -11.41
N ARG A 253 59.66 44.26 -11.19
CA ARG A 253 60.23 43.60 -10.00
C ARG A 253 61.62 42.98 -10.21
N LYS A 254 62.24 43.16 -11.39
CA LYS A 254 63.58 42.64 -11.71
C LYS A 254 64.55 43.70 -12.26
N ARG A 255 64.50 44.94 -11.77
CA ARG A 255 65.59 45.90 -11.95
C ARG A 255 65.72 46.81 -10.72
N SER A 256 66.79 46.52 -9.97
CA SER A 256 67.42 47.26 -8.86
C SER A 256 66.69 47.38 -7.54
#